data_AF-A0A1I2X3C5-F1
#
_entry.id   AF-A0A1I2X3C5-F1
#
_cell.length_a   1.000
_cell.length_b   1.000
_cell.length_c   1.000
_cell.angle_alpha   90.00
_cell.angle_beta   90.00
_cell.angle_gamma   90.00
#
_symmetry.space_group_name_H-M   'P 1'
#
loop_
_entity.id
_entity.type
_entity.pdbx_description
1 polymer ?
#
loop_
_entity_poly.entity_id
_entity_poly.type
_entity_poly.pdbx_seq_one_letter_code
_entity_poly.pdbx_strand_id
1 'polypeptide(L)'
;MKSDGTLDRAVVSSHSVFGAPCWVSLATRDLRAAQDFYHAVLGWEWHTGKLGREYRFARVNGVPVAGVSAMSGFGARMATWTPYFAVASADETVSRSQERGGTTAVGPISFPPGRAALLADRDGAVFGI
;
A
#
# COMPACT_ATOMS: atom_id res chain seq x y z
N MET A 1 -17.97 40.03 15.59
CA MET A 1 -18.35 39.49 14.26
C MET A 1 -17.51 38.24 14.06
N LYS A 2 -18.15 37.07 14.00
CA LYS A 2 -17.49 35.76 14.22
C LYS A 2 -16.63 35.34 13.02
N SER A 3 -15.51 34.72 13.39
CA SER A 3 -14.39 34.25 12.59
C SER A 3 -14.77 33.23 11.52
N ASP A 4 -14.19 33.44 10.34
CA ASP A 4 -14.12 32.53 9.20
C ASP A 4 -13.48 31.21 9.63
N GLY A 5 -14.28 30.14 9.60
CA GLY A 5 -13.89 28.80 9.99
C GLY A 5 -13.12 28.13 8.85
N THR A 6 -11.83 28.41 8.78
CA THR A 6 -10.88 27.57 8.05
C THR A 6 -11.00 26.15 8.61
N LEU A 7 -11.63 25.27 7.83
CA LEU A 7 -11.62 23.84 8.10
C LEU A 7 -10.18 23.37 7.98
N ASP A 8 -9.46 23.33 9.10
CA ASP A 8 -8.32 22.45 9.31
C ASP A 8 -8.80 21.04 8.98
N ARG A 9 -8.59 20.59 7.73
CA ARG A 9 -8.72 19.18 7.36
C ARG A 9 -7.59 18.47 8.09
N ALA A 10 -7.87 18.14 9.35
CA ALA A 10 -7.05 17.24 10.14
C ALA A 10 -6.73 16.04 9.25
N VAL A 11 -5.45 15.89 8.93
CA VAL A 11 -4.93 14.62 8.44
C VAL A 11 -5.37 13.61 9.49
N VAL A 12 -6.31 12.73 9.14
CA VAL A 12 -6.61 11.56 9.96
C VAL A 12 -5.38 10.67 9.84
N SER A 13 -4.39 10.94 10.68
CA SER A 13 -3.30 9.99 10.91
C SER A 13 -3.95 8.77 11.53
N SER A 14 -3.83 7.61 10.87
CA SER A 14 -4.18 6.32 11.47
C SER A 14 -3.16 5.97 12.54
N HIS A 15 -3.07 6.78 13.60
CA HIS A 15 -2.39 6.36 14.81
C HIS A 15 -3.21 5.22 15.43
N SER A 16 -2.71 4.00 15.19
CA SER A 16 -2.69 2.90 16.15
C SER A 16 -3.96 2.06 16.33
N VAL A 17 -4.64 1.67 15.24
CA VAL A 17 -5.48 0.45 15.28
C VAL A 17 -4.78 -0.66 14.53
N PHE A 18 -4.03 -1.49 15.25
CA PHE A 18 -3.43 -2.68 14.65
C PHE A 18 -4.54 -3.62 14.14
N GLY A 19 -4.32 -4.19 12.96
CA GLY A 19 -5.29 -5.00 12.23
C GLY A 19 -6.22 -4.22 11.30
N ALA A 20 -6.21 -2.88 11.32
CA ALA A 20 -6.98 -2.08 10.36
C ALA A 20 -6.23 -1.95 9.01
N PRO A 21 -6.95 -1.92 7.86
CA PRO A 21 -6.35 -1.55 6.59
C PRO A 21 -5.71 -0.17 6.68
N CYS A 22 -4.44 -0.06 6.30
CA CYS A 22 -3.67 1.17 6.40
C CYS A 22 -3.06 1.61 5.07
N TRP A 23 -2.99 0.71 4.09
CA TRP A 23 -2.41 0.99 2.79
C TRP A 23 -2.96 0.05 1.72
N VAL A 24 -2.88 0.47 0.46
CA VAL A 24 -3.22 -0.38 -0.69
C VAL A 24 -2.13 -0.23 -1.75
N SER A 25 -1.79 -1.35 -2.38
CA SER A 25 -0.84 -1.40 -3.49
C SER A 25 -1.47 -2.06 -4.71
N LEU A 26 -1.24 -1.49 -5.89
CA LEU A 26 -1.63 -2.06 -7.18
C LEU A 26 -0.40 -2.57 -7.91
N ALA A 27 -0.43 -3.82 -8.32
CA ALA A 27 0.46 -4.35 -9.34
C ALA A 27 -0.23 -4.30 -10.70
N THR A 28 0.36 -3.63 -11.69
CA THR A 28 -0.22 -3.43 -13.04
C THR A 28 0.76 -3.79 -14.15
N ARG A 29 0.26 -4.18 -15.33
CA ARG A 29 1.10 -4.45 -16.53
C ARG A 29 1.61 -3.17 -17.20
N ASP A 30 0.81 -2.12 -17.11
CA ASP A 30 1.13 -0.83 -17.70
C ASP A 30 0.96 0.23 -16.61
N LEU A 31 2.11 0.65 -16.08
CA LEU A 31 2.17 1.66 -15.03
C LEU A 31 1.64 3.00 -15.54
N ARG A 32 1.95 3.39 -16.78
CA ARG A 32 1.53 4.68 -17.33
C ARG A 32 0.02 4.71 -17.59
N ALA A 33 -0.54 3.65 -18.19
CA ALA A 33 -1.97 3.56 -18.39
C ALA A 33 -2.75 3.56 -17.07
N ALA A 34 -2.25 2.87 -16.04
CA ALA A 34 -2.83 2.94 -14.70
C ALA A 34 -2.75 4.35 -14.11
N GLN A 35 -1.60 5.03 -14.28
CA GLN A 35 -1.44 6.40 -13.82
C GLN A 35 -2.47 7.35 -14.45
N ASP A 36 -2.63 7.29 -15.77
CA ASP A 36 -3.57 8.12 -16.51
C ASP A 36 -5.03 7.83 -16.10
N PHE A 37 -5.37 6.55 -15.95
CA PHE A 37 -6.71 6.12 -15.52
C PHE A 37 -7.06 6.62 -14.11
N TYR A 38 -6.21 6.36 -13.11
CA TYR A 38 -6.50 6.75 -11.72
C TYR A 38 -6.34 8.26 -11.49
N HIS A 39 -5.54 8.94 -12.32
CA HIS A 39 -5.59 10.41 -12.37
C HIS A 39 -6.97 10.90 -12.80
N ALA A 40 -7.52 10.38 -13.89
CA ALA A 40 -8.83 10.77 -14.40
C ALA A 40 -9.99 10.40 -13.47
N VAL A 41 -9.94 9.23 -12.82
CA VAL A 41 -11.05 8.71 -11.99
C VAL A 41 -11.00 9.22 -10.55
N LEU A 42 -9.80 9.29 -9.95
CA LEU A 42 -9.63 9.58 -8.52
C LEU A 42 -8.92 10.92 -8.25
N GLY A 43 -8.47 11.63 -9.29
CA GLY A 43 -7.71 12.87 -9.15
C GLY A 43 -6.32 12.66 -8.55
N TRP A 44 -5.77 11.44 -8.64
CA TRP A 44 -4.47 11.14 -8.05
C TRP A 44 -3.32 11.86 -8.75
N GLU A 45 -2.40 12.36 -7.93
CA GLU A 45 -1.11 12.87 -8.36
C GLU A 45 -0.03 11.81 -8.14
N TRP A 46 1.03 11.86 -8.94
CA TRP A 46 2.04 10.80 -8.97
C TRP A 46 3.40 11.28 -8.50
N HIS A 47 3.99 10.55 -7.57
CA HIS A 47 5.34 10.81 -7.08
C HIS A 47 6.24 9.60 -7.24
N THR A 48 7.44 9.82 -7.79
CA THR A 48 8.49 8.81 -7.85
C THR A 48 9.32 8.90 -6.58
N GLY A 49 9.20 7.88 -5.71
CA GLY A 49 9.97 7.79 -4.47
C GLY A 49 11.29 7.04 -4.62
N LYS A 50 11.87 6.66 -3.48
CA LYS A 50 13.16 5.93 -3.42
C LYS A 50 13.06 4.44 -3.80
N LEU A 51 11.86 3.91 -4.00
CA LEU A 51 11.61 2.49 -4.31
C LEU A 51 11.87 2.10 -5.79
N GLY A 52 12.41 3.03 -6.58
CA GLY A 52 12.82 2.77 -7.96
C GLY A 52 11.82 3.26 -9.02
N ARG A 53 12.22 3.14 -10.29
CA ARG A 53 11.47 3.67 -11.45
C ARG A 53 10.17 2.92 -11.74
N GLU A 54 10.06 1.69 -11.29
CA GLU A 54 8.89 0.83 -11.50
C GLU A 54 7.81 1.01 -10.42
N TYR A 55 8.00 1.93 -9.46
CA TYR A 55 7.05 2.20 -8.39
C TYR A 55 6.62 3.68 -8.38
N ARG A 56 5.34 3.92 -8.12
CA ARG A 56 4.75 5.25 -7.95
C ARG A 56 3.96 5.30 -6.66
N PHE A 57 4.07 6.43 -5.96
CA PHE A 57 3.14 6.78 -4.92
C PHE A 57 2.03 7.62 -5.54
N ALA A 58 0.78 7.18 -5.36
CA ALA A 58 -0.38 8.02 -5.58
C ALA A 58 -0.55 8.98 -4.41
N ARG A 59 -0.92 10.24 -4.70
CA ARG A 59 -1.13 11.29 -3.71
C ARG A 59 -2.44 12.03 -3.93
N VAL A 60 -3.02 12.49 -2.83
CA VAL A 60 -4.12 13.47 -2.83
C VAL A 60 -3.71 14.60 -1.89
N ASN A 61 -3.66 15.83 -2.39
CA ASN A 61 -3.23 17.01 -1.62
C ASN A 61 -1.87 16.79 -0.91
N GLY A 62 -0.91 16.19 -1.61
CA GLY A 62 0.42 15.88 -1.08
C GLY A 62 0.51 14.67 -0.15
N VAL A 63 -0.61 14.10 0.30
CA VAL A 63 -0.64 12.93 1.19
C VAL A 63 -0.57 11.64 0.37
N PRO A 64 0.38 10.71 0.64
CA PRO A 64 0.41 9.40 0.00
C PRO A 64 -0.84 8.57 0.35
N VAL A 65 -1.48 7.97 -0.66
CA VAL A 65 -2.72 7.19 -0.47
C VAL A 65 -2.65 5.77 -1.04
N ALA A 66 -1.76 5.50 -2.00
CA ALA A 66 -1.58 4.16 -2.56
C ALA A 66 -0.18 3.98 -3.18
N GLY A 67 0.22 2.72 -3.30
CA GLY A 67 1.35 2.27 -4.09
C GLY A 67 0.90 1.74 -5.45
N VAL A 68 1.65 2.02 -6.50
CA VAL A 68 1.42 1.38 -7.81
C VAL A 68 2.75 0.95 -8.39
N SER A 69 2.88 -0.33 -8.72
CA SER A 69 4.07 -0.89 -9.33
C SER A 69 3.79 -1.57 -10.66
N ALA A 70 4.76 -1.48 -11.57
CA ALA A 70 4.78 -2.34 -12.74
C ALA A 70 5.04 -3.79 -12.31
N MET A 71 4.32 -4.74 -12.90
CA MET A 71 4.58 -6.16 -12.70
C MET A 71 5.88 -6.54 -13.40
N SER A 72 6.88 -6.96 -12.63
CA SER A 72 8.10 -7.57 -13.16
C SER A 72 7.97 -9.09 -13.12
N GLY A 73 7.88 -9.72 -14.30
CA GLY A 73 7.93 -11.18 -14.43
C GLY A 73 6.70 -11.83 -15.09
N PHE A 74 6.90 -13.06 -15.57
CA PHE A 74 6.01 -13.79 -16.47
C PHE A 74 4.73 -14.38 -15.85
N GLY A 75 4.46 -14.16 -14.55
CA GLY A 75 3.43 -14.90 -13.79
C GLY A 75 2.11 -14.16 -13.55
N ALA A 76 2.14 -12.84 -13.36
CA ALA A 76 0.94 -12.08 -13.02
C ALA A 76 0.24 -11.57 -14.28
N ARG A 77 -0.77 -12.31 -14.75
CA ARG A 77 -1.53 -11.97 -15.97
C ARG A 77 -2.54 -10.84 -15.77
N MET A 78 -3.01 -10.62 -14.54
CA MET A 78 -4.05 -9.65 -14.21
C MET A 78 -3.53 -8.61 -13.22
N ALA A 79 -4.01 -7.38 -13.34
CA ALA A 79 -3.72 -6.34 -12.38
C ALA A 79 -4.39 -6.66 -11.04
N THR A 80 -3.66 -6.49 -9.94
CA THR A 80 -4.11 -6.93 -8.60
C THR A 80 -3.94 -5.81 -7.59
N TRP A 81 -5.02 -5.52 -6.87
CA TRP A 81 -4.99 -4.69 -5.67
C TRP A 81 -4.71 -5.56 -4.44
N THR A 82 -3.76 -5.12 -3.61
CA THR A 82 -3.39 -5.77 -2.36
C THR A 82 -3.55 -4.79 -1.20
N PRO A 83 -4.42 -5.07 -0.21
CA PRO A 83 -4.51 -4.30 1.01
C PRO A 83 -3.37 -4.65 1.97
N TYR A 84 -2.96 -3.67 2.77
CA TYR A 84 -2.01 -3.82 3.85
C TYR A 84 -2.67 -3.46 5.17
N PHE A 85 -2.35 -4.22 6.23
CA PHE A 85 -2.92 -4.04 7.56
C PHE A 85 -1.85 -3.58 8.55
N ALA A 86 -2.16 -2.57 9.37
CA ALA A 86 -1.19 -2.05 10.33
C ALA A 86 -0.87 -3.10 11.40
N VAL A 87 0.42 -3.28 11.71
CA VAL A 87 0.89 -4.22 12.74
C VAL A 87 1.89 -3.54 13.68
N ALA A 88 1.93 -4.02 14.92
CA ALA A 88 2.90 -3.54 15.92
C ALA A 88 4.33 -3.92 15.53
N SER A 89 4.49 -5.13 14.99
CA SER A 89 5.75 -5.70 14.54
C SER A 89 5.50 -6.55 13.31
N ALA A 90 6.16 -6.18 12.20
CA ALA A 90 6.10 -6.95 10.96
C ALA A 90 6.73 -8.33 11.17
N ASP A 91 7.88 -8.40 11.84
CA ASP A 91 8.62 -9.63 12.11
C ASP A 91 7.79 -10.63 12.95
N GLU A 92 7.17 -10.18 14.04
CA GLU A 92 6.30 -11.04 14.86
C GLU A 92 5.06 -11.49 14.10
N THR A 93 4.48 -10.62 13.26
CA THR A 93 3.26 -10.98 12.52
C THR A 93 3.56 -11.95 11.38
N VAL A 94 4.71 -11.82 10.72
CA VAL A 94 5.18 -12.84 9.76
C VAL A 94 5.38 -14.19 10.43
N SER A 95 6.07 -14.22 11.58
CA SER A 95 6.29 -15.45 12.35
C SER A 95 4.95 -16.10 12.74
N ARG A 96 4.00 -15.33 13.28
CA ARG A 96 2.66 -15.85 13.64
C ARG A 96 1.86 -16.33 12.44
N SER A 97 1.99 -15.69 11.28
CA SER A 97 1.34 -16.13 10.04
C SER A 97 1.84 -17.50 9.61
N GLN A 98 3.17 -17.68 9.60
CA GLN A 98 3.81 -18.95 9.21
C GLN A 98 3.43 -20.10 10.16
N GLU A 99 3.41 -19.87 11.47
CA GLU A 99 2.94 -20.85 12.47
C GLU A 99 1.50 -21.33 12.22
N ARG A 100 0.67 -20.51 11.55
CA ARG A 100 -0.76 -20.76 11.32
C ARG A 100 -1.06 -21.25 9.90
N GLY A 101 -0.02 -21.63 9.15
CA GLY A 101 -0.11 -22.15 7.80
C GLY A 101 -0.17 -21.08 6.70
N GLY A 102 0.10 -19.82 7.04
CA GLY A 102 0.31 -18.77 6.05
C GLY A 102 1.68 -18.88 5.38
N THR A 103 1.82 -18.23 4.23
CA THR A 103 3.08 -18.16 3.48
C THR A 103 3.58 -16.72 3.38
N THR A 104 4.90 -16.57 3.30
CA THR A 104 5.56 -15.27 3.13
C THR A 104 6.21 -15.22 1.76
N ALA A 105 5.68 -14.38 0.87
CA ALA A 105 6.24 -14.19 -0.46
C ALA A 105 7.40 -13.18 -0.44
N VAL A 106 7.26 -12.09 0.32
CA VAL A 106 8.25 -11.01 0.41
C VAL A 106 8.33 -10.51 1.85
N GLY A 107 9.55 -10.23 2.31
CA GLY A 107 9.80 -9.52 3.56
C GLY A 107 9.79 -10.39 4.84
N PRO A 108 9.85 -9.73 6.01
CA PRO A 108 9.73 -8.29 6.19
C PRO A 108 10.94 -7.50 5.66
N ILE A 109 10.69 -6.50 4.82
CA ILE A 109 11.72 -5.60 4.26
C ILE A 109 11.51 -4.17 4.74
N SER A 110 12.56 -3.35 4.67
CA SER A 110 12.47 -1.92 4.97
C SER A 110 11.54 -1.23 3.97
N PHE A 111 10.53 -0.55 4.49
CA PHE A 111 9.57 0.24 3.72
C PHE A 111 9.26 1.53 4.50
N PRO A 112 10.07 2.58 4.32
CA PRO A 112 10.00 3.77 5.15
C PRO A 112 8.59 4.38 5.21
N PRO A 113 8.09 4.74 6.41
CA PRO A 113 8.82 4.87 7.68
C PRO A 113 8.98 3.58 8.50
N GLY A 114 8.50 2.42 8.02
CA GLY A 114 8.49 1.16 8.78
C GLY A 114 9.05 -0.03 8.01
N ARG A 115 8.42 -1.19 8.22
CA ARG A 115 8.71 -2.47 7.55
C ARG A 115 7.42 -2.99 6.94
N ALA A 116 7.52 -3.71 5.83
CA ALA A 116 6.38 -4.33 5.20
C ALA A 116 6.68 -5.77 4.79
N ALA A 117 5.64 -6.61 4.75
CA ALA A 117 5.70 -7.97 4.21
C ALA A 117 4.51 -8.25 3.30
N LEU A 118 4.68 -9.18 2.36
CA LEU A 118 3.61 -9.71 1.51
C LEU A 118 3.39 -11.18 1.87
N LEU A 119 2.18 -11.49 2.31
CA LEU A 119 1.77 -12.78 2.86
C LEU A 119 0.62 -13.36 2.05
N ALA A 120 0.37 -14.65 2.20
CA ALA A 120 -0.89 -15.27 1.86
C ALA A 120 -1.40 -16.15 3.00
N ASP A 121 -2.71 -16.18 3.21
CA ASP A 121 -3.33 -17.12 4.15
C ASP A 121 -3.34 -18.55 3.57
N ARG A 122 -3.94 -19.49 4.32
CA ARG A 122 -3.99 -20.91 3.93
C ARG A 122 -4.70 -21.18 2.61
N ASP A 123 -5.64 -20.31 2.24
CA ASP A 123 -6.49 -20.45 1.05
C ASP A 123 -5.92 -19.63 -0.12
N GLY A 124 -4.76 -18.97 0.09
CA GLY A 124 -4.05 -18.22 -0.92
C GLY A 124 -4.49 -16.76 -1.05
N ALA A 125 -5.29 -16.22 -0.12
CA ALA A 125 -5.64 -14.81 -0.15
C ALA A 125 -4.40 -13.97 0.19
N VAL A 126 -3.97 -13.15 -0.77
CA VAL A 126 -2.75 -12.33 -0.65
C VAL A 126 -3.06 -11.03 0.10
N PHE A 127 -2.25 -10.70 1.09
CA PHE A 127 -2.35 -9.47 1.87
C PHE A 127 -0.98 -8.96 2.31
N GLY A 128 -0.91 -7.68 2.62
CA GLY A 128 0.27 -7.05 3.18
C GLY A 128 0.11 -6.72 4.66
N ILE A 129 1.24 -6.52 5.32
CA ILE A 129 1.35 -5.94 6.66
C ILE A 129 2.49 -4.93 6.71
#